data_AF-A0A2V8GWP8-F1
#
_entry.id   AF-A0A2V8GWP8-F1
#
_cell.length_a   1.000
_cell.length_b   1.000
_cell.length_c   1.000
_cell.angle_alpha   90.00
_cell.angle_beta   90.00
_cell.angle_gamma   90.00
#
_symmetry.space_group_name_H-M   'P 1'
#
loop_
_entity.id
_entity.type
_entity.pdbx_description
1 polymer ?
#
loop_
_entity_poly.entity_id
_entity_poly.type
_entity_poly.pdbx_seq_one_letter_code
_entity_poly.pdbx_strand_id
1 'polypeptide(L)'
;MGKQVIHISEAEAASDFRSLLARVRAGAEIIIEDNSEPVAVVHPAQPVRRTISECIALLPENSTATIDPDFAKDIGIAIDSHREPLNPPAWD
;
A
#
# COMPACT_ATOMS: atom_id res chain seq x y z
N MET A 1 -3.68 0.29 11.59
CA MET A 1 -2.39 0.51 12.28
C MET A 1 -1.63 1.61 11.54
N GLY A 2 -1.19 2.67 12.22
CA GLY A 2 -0.37 3.71 11.59
C GLY A 2 0.99 3.13 11.17
N LYS A 3 1.48 3.52 9.99
CA LYS A 3 2.81 3.11 9.50
C LYS A 3 3.87 3.66 10.47
N GLN A 4 4.69 2.81 11.06
CA GLN A 4 5.78 3.26 11.93
C GLN A 4 6.86 3.92 11.05
N VAL A 5 7.10 5.21 11.28
CA VAL A 5 8.14 5.99 10.58
C VAL A 5 9.32 6.18 11.54
N ILE A 6 10.53 5.87 11.08
CA ILE A 6 11.77 5.99 11.85
C ILE A 6 12.72 6.88 11.06
N HIS A 7 13.27 7.89 11.71
CA HIS A 7 14.25 8.80 11.13
C HIS A 7 15.64 8.39 11.63
N ILE A 8 16.61 8.28 10.72
CA ILE A 8 18.00 7.97 11.03
C ILE A 8 18.93 8.81 10.17
N SER A 9 20.16 9.03 10.64
CA SER A 9 21.20 9.68 9.84
C SER A 9 21.76 8.76 8.75
N GLU A 10 22.42 9.34 7.74
CA GLU A 10 23.19 8.59 6.75
C GLU A 10 24.27 7.69 7.40
N ALA A 11 24.93 8.19 8.45
CA ALA A 11 25.94 7.42 9.19
C ALA A 11 25.34 6.20 9.92
N GLU A 12 24.17 6.33 10.51
CA GLU A 12 23.44 5.21 11.12
C GLU A 12 22.98 4.20 10.06
N ALA A 13 22.52 4.67 8.90
CA ALA A 13 22.12 3.81 7.80
C ALA A 13 23.30 2.99 7.25
N ALA A 14 24.47 3.60 7.12
CA ALA A 14 25.69 2.95 6.63
C ALA A 14 26.32 1.99 7.65
N SER A 15 26.25 2.32 8.94
CA SER A 15 26.91 1.54 10.00
C SER A 15 26.19 0.22 10.33
N ASP A 16 24.85 0.18 10.23
CA ASP A 16 24.08 -1.05 10.47
C ASP A 16 22.89 -1.20 9.52
N PHE A 17 23.22 -1.34 8.23
CA PHE A 17 22.22 -1.56 7.18
C PHE A 17 21.41 -2.85 7.40
N ARG A 18 21.97 -3.85 8.09
CA ARG A 18 21.27 -5.13 8.36
C ARG A 18 20.11 -4.94 9.33
N SER A 19 20.32 -4.21 10.42
CA SER A 19 19.26 -3.89 11.38
C SER A 19 18.23 -2.92 10.79
N LEU A 20 18.66 -1.98 9.93
CA LEU A 20 17.75 -1.15 9.13
C LEU A 20 16.79 -2.04 8.33
N LEU A 21 17.32 -2.99 7.54
CA LEU A 21 16.49 -3.90 6.75
C LEU A 21 15.61 -4.81 7.61
N ALA A 22 16.02 -5.17 8.83
CA ALA A 22 15.18 -5.93 9.75
C ALA A 22 13.92 -5.14 10.17
N ARG A 23 14.09 -3.84 10.47
CA ARG A 23 12.98 -2.92 10.80
C ARG A 23 12.05 -2.73 9.60
N VAL A 24 12.62 -2.59 8.40
CA VAL A 24 11.86 -2.51 7.15
C VAL A 24 11.05 -3.78 6.91
N ARG A 25 11.62 -4.98 7.11
CA ARG A 25 10.87 -6.25 6.99
C ARG A 25 9.77 -6.39 8.02
N ALA A 26 9.89 -5.76 9.19
CA ALA A 26 8.86 -5.70 10.21
C ALA A 26 7.74 -4.69 9.91
N GLY A 27 7.83 -3.94 8.80
CA GLY A 27 6.79 -3.02 8.36
C GLY A 27 7.11 -1.53 8.55
N ALA A 28 8.27 -1.18 9.11
CA ALA A 28 8.65 0.22 9.31
C ALA A 28 9.07 0.91 8.00
N GLU A 29 8.75 2.19 7.89
CA GLU A 29 9.38 3.10 6.93
C GLU A 29 10.56 3.78 7.59
N ILE A 30 11.70 3.78 6.92
CA ILE A 30 12.92 4.44 7.36
C ILE A 30 13.13 5.66 6.47
N ILE A 31 13.24 6.83 7.08
CA ILE A 31 13.68 8.06 6.43
C ILE A 31 15.15 8.25 6.80
N ILE A 32 16.02 8.28 5.80
CA ILE A 32 17.44 8.56 5.96
C ILE A 32 17.63 10.05 5.73
N GLU A 33 18.28 10.72 6.68
CA GLU A 33 18.47 12.17 6.69
C GLU A 33 19.96 12.54 6.64
N ASP A 34 20.26 13.65 5.96
CA ASP A 34 21.50 14.40 6.09
C ASP A 34 21.17 15.79 6.64
N ASN A 35 21.74 16.17 7.78
CA ASN A 35 21.48 17.46 8.44
C ASN A 35 19.99 17.81 8.63
N SER A 36 19.14 16.83 8.94
CA SER A 36 17.66 16.96 9.06
C SER A 36 16.91 17.12 7.73
N GLU A 37 17.58 16.96 6.59
CA GLU A 37 16.96 16.90 5.27
C GLU A 37 16.82 15.43 4.83
N PRO A 38 15.60 14.95 4.52
CA PRO A 38 15.39 13.60 4.00
C PRO A 38 16.09 13.39 2.65
N VAL A 39 17.01 12.42 2.58
CA VAL A 39 17.74 12.06 1.36
C VAL A 39 17.26 10.76 0.72
N ALA A 40 16.70 9.84 1.53
CA ALA A 40 16.16 8.59 1.03
C ALA A 40 15.04 8.06 1.93
N VAL A 41 14.13 7.30 1.32
CA VAL A 41 13.07 6.57 2.04
C VAL A 41 13.19 5.09 1.71
N VAL A 42 13.28 4.26 2.74
CA VAL A 42 13.29 2.81 2.62
C VAL A 42 12.04 2.26 3.28
N HIS A 43 11.22 1.56 2.51
CA HIS A 43 10.00 0.95 3.00
C HIS A 43 10.01 -0.55 2.67
N PRO A 44 9.13 -1.37 3.28
CA PRO A 44 9.03 -2.77 2.92
C PRO A 44 8.80 -2.85 1.42
N ALA A 45 9.46 -3.79 0.74
CA ALA A 45 9.02 -4.17 -0.59
C ALA A 45 7.58 -4.64 -0.40
N GLN A 46 6.60 -3.78 -0.71
CA GLN A 46 5.20 -4.19 -0.65
C GLN A 46 5.09 -5.48 -1.46
N PRO A 47 4.22 -6.44 -1.08
CA PRO A 47 3.93 -7.54 -2.00
C PRO A 47 3.64 -6.89 -3.35
N VAL A 48 4.26 -7.40 -4.42
CA VAL A 48 4.05 -6.90 -5.78
C VAL A 48 2.54 -6.80 -5.96
N ARG A 49 2.01 -5.58 -5.85
CA ARG A 49 0.60 -5.37 -6.10
C ARG A 49 0.47 -5.55 -7.59
N ARG A 50 -0.53 -6.32 -7.99
CA ARG A 50 -0.87 -6.40 -9.39
C ARG A 50 -1.14 -4.97 -9.85
N THR A 51 -0.37 -4.55 -10.84
CA THR A 51 -0.71 -3.40 -11.67
C THR A 51 -2.13 -3.56 -12.19
N ILE A 52 -2.77 -2.45 -12.58
CA ILE A 52 -4.09 -2.52 -13.23
C ILE A 52 -4.03 -3.47 -14.44
N SER A 53 -2.93 -3.47 -15.19
CA SER A 53 -2.69 -4.40 -16.30
C SER A 53 -2.68 -5.87 -15.88
N GLU A 54 -2.05 -6.22 -14.76
CA GLU A 54 -2.05 -7.58 -14.21
C GLU A 54 -3.43 -8.00 -13.68
N CYS A 55 -4.21 -7.07 -13.13
CA CYS A 55 -5.60 -7.33 -12.76
C CYS A 55 -6.48 -7.58 -13.99
N ILE A 56 -6.30 -6.79 -15.07
CA ILE A 56 -7.02 -6.98 -16.34
C ILE A 56 -6.65 -8.32 -16.98
N ALA A 57 -5.37 -8.70 -16.96
CA ALA A 57 -4.91 -9.98 -17.51
C ALA A 57 -5.45 -11.21 -16.76
N LEU A 58 -5.96 -11.03 -15.54
CA LEU A 58 -6.63 -12.09 -14.76
C LEU A 58 -8.14 -12.14 -14.96
N LEU A 59 -8.71 -11.21 -15.74
CA LEU A 59 -10.12 -11.30 -16.10
C LEU A 59 -10.34 -12.56 -16.94
N PRO A 60 -11.44 -13.32 -16.70
CA PRO A 60 -11.84 -14.41 -17.57
C PRO A 60 -11.94 -13.93 -19.03
N GLU A 61 -11.56 -14.76 -20.00
CA GLU A 61 -11.66 -14.42 -21.44
C GLU A 61 -13.10 -14.05 -21.85
N ASN A 62 -14.09 -14.54 -21.11
CA ASN A 62 -15.51 -14.24 -21.30
C ASN A 62 -16.03 -13.12 -20.37
N SER A 63 -15.15 -12.33 -19.76
CA SER A 63 -15.55 -11.19 -18.93
C SER A 63 -16.32 -10.17 -19.77
N THR A 64 -17.55 -9.89 -19.38
CA THR A 64 -18.40 -8.86 -19.98
C THR A 64 -18.25 -7.51 -19.26
N ALA A 65 -17.30 -7.40 -18.33
CA ALA A 65 -17.10 -6.18 -17.55
C ALA A 65 -16.53 -5.07 -18.46
N THR A 66 -17.40 -4.15 -18.87
CA THR A 66 -17.04 -2.95 -19.60
C THR A 66 -17.30 -1.73 -18.71
N ILE A 67 -16.45 -0.70 -18.81
CA ILE A 67 -16.82 0.63 -18.30
C ILE A 67 -17.77 1.22 -19.33
N ASP A 68 -19.07 0.98 -19.15
CA ASP A 68 -20.12 1.54 -19.97
C ASP A 68 -20.66 2.86 -19.37
N PRO A 69 -21.49 3.62 -20.11
CA PRO A 69 -22.02 4.90 -19.63
C PRO A 69 -22.84 4.81 -18.33
N ASP A 70 -23.38 3.64 -18.00
CA ASP A 70 -24.17 3.41 -16.79
C ASP A 70 -23.31 2.99 -15.59
N PHE A 71 -22.02 2.72 -15.75
CA PHE A 71 -21.11 2.30 -14.67
C PHE A 71 -21.24 3.15 -13.39
N ALA A 72 -21.26 4.48 -13.53
CA ALA A 72 -21.38 5.39 -12.38
C ALA A 72 -22.72 5.24 -11.65
N LYS A 73 -23.79 4.98 -12.39
CA LYS A 73 -25.14 4.77 -11.84
C LYS A 73 -25.22 3.43 -11.11
N ASP A 74 -24.66 2.37 -11.68
CA ASP A 74 -24.66 1.04 -11.06
C ASP A 74 -23.89 1.01 -9.75
N ILE A 75 -22.74 1.70 -9.69
CA ILE A 75 -21.99 1.90 -8.44
C ILE A 75 -22.82 2.64 -7.40
N GLY A 76 -23.54 3.69 -7.81
CA GLY A 76 -24.46 4.42 -6.93
C GLY A 76 -25.55 3.51 -6.34
N ILE A 77 -26.19 2.69 -7.18
CA ILE A 77 -27.22 1.73 -6.75
C ILE A 77 -26.65 0.72 -5.76
N ALA A 78 -25.45 0.19 -6.02
CA ALA A 78 -24.79 -0.78 -5.14
C ALA A 78 -24.46 -0.16 -3.78
N ILE A 79 -23.92 1.07 -3.75
CA ILE A 79 -23.64 1.81 -2.52
C ILE A 79 -24.92 2.05 -1.73
N ASP A 80 -25.98 2.54 -2.38
CA ASP A 80 -27.25 2.82 -1.71
C ASP A 80 -27.91 1.55 -1.18
N SER A 81 -27.77 0.42 -1.88
CA SER A 81 -28.32 -0.88 -1.48
C SER A 81 -27.54 -1.57 -0.36
N HIS A 82 -26.26 -1.22 -0.19
CA HIS A 82 -25.35 -1.86 0.76
C HIS A 82 -24.70 -0.85 1.74
N ARG A 83 -25.50 0.11 2.22
CA ARG A 83 -25.07 1.10 3.23
C ARG A 83 -24.99 0.54 4.65
N GLU A 84 -24.99 -0.77 4.84
CA GLU A 84 -24.90 -1.33 6.18
C GLU A 84 -23.60 -0.90 6.87
N PRO A 85 -23.62 -0.64 8.18
CA PRO A 85 -22.41 -0.36 8.93
C PRO A 85 -21.40 -1.49 8.73
N LEU A 86 -20.22 -1.17 8.21
CA LEU A 86 -19.13 -2.12 8.17
C LEU A 86 -18.79 -2.48 9.62
N ASN A 87 -18.84 -3.77 9.95
CA ASN A 87 -18.35 -4.29 11.22
C ASN A 87 -17.01 -4.98 10.95
N PRO A 88 -15.91 -4.22 10.77
CA PRO A 88 -14.63 -4.80 10.40
C PRO A 88 -14.14 -5.72 11.52
N PRO A 89 -13.44 -6.81 11.19
CA PRO A 89 -12.79 -7.61 12.21
C PRO A 89 -11.81 -6.74 13.01
N ALA A 90 -11.65 -7.04 14.30
CA ALA A 90 -10.54 -6.51 15.06
C ALA A 90 -9.24 -6.96 14.36
N TRP A 91 -8.43 -6.00 13.95
CA TRP A 91 -7.12 -6.30 13.38
C TRP A 91 -6.19 -6.56 14.56
N ASP A 92 -5.70 -7.80 14.70
CA ASP A 92 -4.56 -8.14 15.56
C ASP A 92 -3.25 -7.55 15.00
#